data_AF-A0AAU3KLR0-F1
#
_entry.id   AF-A0AAU3KLR0-F1
#
_cell.length_a   1.000
_cell.length_b   1.000
_cell.length_c   1.000
_cell.angle_alpha   90.00
_cell.angle_beta   90.00
_cell.angle_gamma   90.00
#
_symmetry.space_group_name_H-M   'P 1'
#
loop_
_entity.id
_entity.type
_entity.pdbx_description
1 polymer ?
#
loop_
_entity_poly.entity_id
_entity_poly.type
_entity_poly.pdbx_seq_one_letter_code
_entity_poly.pdbx_strand_id
1 'polypeptide(L)'
;MPCPRRGSGRRTCVPEPPADPSVDEVVAYAELAALAADPEFNRAVRQQLWRNQPELIRNPRELYVDVGELMTDVVPLVSEGVRPHGGKELDRFVNAHAGARGQRDSPSFREQLLLDATDADRRIHRYWTLTGKFFGARITVGQAHNWVYNALAHSSGLQQAE
;
A
#
# COMPACT_ATOMS: atom_id res chain seq x y z
N MET A 1 -1.73 0.70 -19.32
CA MET A 1 -2.27 1.92 -20.00
C MET A 1 -2.56 1.54 -21.45
N PRO A 2 -3.62 2.09 -22.10
CA PRO A 2 -4.06 3.44 -21.82
C PRO A 2 -5.55 3.60 -21.44
N CYS A 3 -5.76 4.39 -20.38
CA CYS A 3 -6.90 5.29 -20.30
C CYS A 3 -6.41 6.70 -20.70
N PRO A 4 -6.89 7.28 -21.80
CA PRO A 4 -6.93 8.72 -22.02
C PRO A 4 -8.32 9.16 -22.55
N ARG A 5 -8.97 10.30 -22.28
CA ARG A 5 -8.88 11.53 -21.47
C ARG A 5 -10.35 11.99 -21.34
N ARG A 6 -10.86 12.50 -20.23
CA ARG A 6 -10.75 13.90 -19.76
C ARG A 6 -11.26 13.91 -18.31
N GLY A 7 -10.44 14.32 -17.35
CA GLY A 7 -10.52 15.69 -16.84
C GLY A 7 -9.71 15.77 -15.55
N SER A 8 -8.97 16.86 -15.40
CA SER A 8 -8.00 17.17 -14.35
C SER A 8 -8.49 16.82 -12.93
N GLY A 9 -7.91 15.76 -12.37
CA GLY A 9 -8.03 15.39 -10.97
C GLY A 9 -7.71 13.93 -10.83
N ARG A 10 -6.56 13.58 -10.27
CA ARG A 10 -6.18 12.19 -9.96
C ARG A 10 -7.15 11.66 -8.89
N ARG A 11 -8.35 11.27 -9.31
CA ARG A 11 -9.28 10.42 -8.59
C ARG A 11 -8.84 8.99 -8.84
N THR A 12 -8.76 8.26 -7.76
CA THR A 12 -8.42 6.84 -7.67
C THR A 12 -9.29 6.08 -8.66
N CYS A 13 -8.67 5.26 -9.51
CA CYS A 13 -9.32 4.62 -10.65
C CYS A 13 -10.37 3.63 -10.12
N VAL A 14 -11.65 3.86 -10.41
CA VAL A 14 -12.70 2.86 -10.18
C VAL A 14 -12.77 1.98 -11.43
N PRO A 15 -12.74 0.64 -11.32
CA PRO A 15 -12.94 -0.28 -12.45
C PRO A 15 -14.25 0.01 -13.18
N GLU A 16 -14.43 -0.51 -14.39
CA GLU A 16 -15.78 -0.61 -14.97
C GLU A 16 -16.51 -1.80 -14.33
N PRO A 17 -17.80 -1.68 -13.97
CA PRO A 17 -18.54 -2.80 -13.38
C PRO A 17 -18.77 -3.93 -14.41
N PRO A 18 -18.99 -5.19 -13.96
CA PRO A 18 -19.34 -6.29 -14.84
C PRO A 18 -20.57 -6.00 -15.71
N ALA A 19 -20.65 -6.62 -16.90
CA ALA A 19 -21.72 -6.37 -17.86
C ALA A 19 -23.13 -6.82 -17.40
N ASP A 20 -23.20 -7.83 -16.53
CA ASP A 20 -24.43 -8.32 -15.90
C ASP A 20 -24.16 -8.60 -14.42
N PRO A 21 -24.12 -7.56 -13.56
CA PRO A 21 -23.72 -7.71 -12.17
C PRO A 21 -24.88 -8.27 -11.33
N SER A 22 -24.57 -9.23 -10.47
CA SER A 22 -25.46 -9.60 -9.37
C SER A 22 -25.70 -8.42 -8.42
N VAL A 23 -26.76 -8.47 -7.62
CA VAL A 23 -27.06 -7.45 -6.60
C VAL A 23 -25.88 -7.23 -5.66
N ASP A 24 -25.22 -8.31 -5.23
CA ASP A 24 -24.05 -8.26 -4.36
C ASP A 24 -22.83 -7.60 -5.03
N GLU A 25 -22.69 -7.71 -6.34
CA GLU A 25 -21.65 -7.02 -7.11
C GLU A 25 -21.97 -5.54 -7.27
N VAL A 26 -23.23 -5.16 -7.49
CA VAL A 26 -23.63 -3.75 -7.52
C VAL A 26 -23.32 -3.07 -6.18
N VAL A 27 -23.66 -3.71 -5.05
CA VAL A 27 -23.38 -3.18 -3.71
C VAL A 27 -21.88 -3.09 -3.46
N ALA A 28 -21.12 -4.14 -3.77
CA ALA A 28 -19.67 -4.17 -3.60
C ALA A 28 -18.96 -3.10 -4.46
N TYR A 29 -19.45 -2.87 -5.67
CA TYR A 29 -18.91 -1.85 -6.57
C TYR A 29 -19.24 -0.44 -6.07
N ALA A 30 -20.47 -0.22 -5.58
CA ALA A 30 -20.86 1.06 -4.98
C ALA A 30 -20.02 1.38 -3.73
N GLU A 31 -19.73 0.39 -2.89
CA GLU A 31 -18.83 0.54 -1.74
C GLU A 31 -17.41 0.89 -2.18
N LEU A 32 -16.87 0.19 -3.18
CA LEU A 32 -15.54 0.50 -3.76
C LEU A 32 -15.48 1.94 -4.30
N ALA A 33 -16.52 2.37 -5.02
CA ALA A 33 -16.62 3.72 -5.56
C ALA A 33 -16.74 4.78 -4.46
N ALA A 34 -17.49 4.51 -3.39
CA ALA A 34 -17.63 5.40 -2.25
C ALA A 34 -16.31 5.58 -1.50
N LEU A 35 -15.57 4.49 -1.23
CA LEU A 35 -14.23 4.56 -0.64
C LEU A 35 -13.27 5.34 -1.54
N ALA A 36 -13.27 5.07 -2.85
CA ALA A 36 -12.42 5.79 -3.80
C ALA A 36 -12.73 7.29 -3.88
N ALA A 37 -13.97 7.71 -3.57
CA ALA A 37 -14.38 9.11 -3.56
C ALA A 37 -14.05 9.84 -2.24
N ASP A 38 -13.78 9.12 -1.14
CA ASP A 38 -13.49 9.70 0.17
C ASP A 38 -12.08 10.34 0.22
N PRO A 39 -11.95 11.67 0.43
CA PRO A 39 -10.65 12.33 0.52
C PRO A 39 -9.78 11.87 1.69
N GLU A 40 -10.38 11.50 2.83
CA GLU A 40 -9.64 11.00 4.00
C GLU A 40 -9.07 9.62 3.74
N PHE A 41 -9.88 8.73 3.17
CA PHE A 41 -9.42 7.43 2.70
C PHE A 41 -8.25 7.57 1.72
N ASN A 42 -8.37 8.46 0.73
CA ASN A 42 -7.30 8.69 -0.24
C ASN A 42 -6.00 9.23 0.38
N ARG A 43 -6.10 10.04 1.45
CA ARG A 43 -4.93 10.45 2.24
C ARG A 43 -4.30 9.25 2.95
N ALA A 44 -5.13 8.41 3.58
CA ALA A 44 -4.66 7.23 4.29
C ALA A 44 -3.96 6.21 3.37
N VAL A 45 -4.50 5.94 2.17
CA VAL A 45 -3.83 5.06 1.18
C VAL A 45 -2.49 5.63 0.72
N ARG A 46 -2.42 6.93 0.45
CA ARG A 46 -1.16 7.59 0.06
C ARG A 46 -0.10 7.49 1.16
N GLN A 47 -0.51 7.53 2.42
CA GLN A 47 0.39 7.43 3.57
C GLN A 47 1.08 6.05 3.67
N GLN A 48 0.53 4.98 3.08
CA GLN A 48 1.21 3.67 3.01
C GLN A 48 2.53 3.74 2.23
N LEU A 49 2.58 4.56 1.17
CA LEU A 49 3.80 4.81 0.40
C LEU A 49 4.66 5.87 1.10
N TRP A 50 4.09 7.02 1.45
CA TRP A 50 4.90 8.15 1.88
C TRP A 50 5.41 8.03 3.31
N ARG A 51 4.73 7.23 4.15
CA ARG A 51 4.99 7.09 5.59
C ARG A 51 4.94 8.43 6.32
N ASN A 52 5.34 8.44 7.58
CA ASN A 52 5.43 9.65 8.37
C ASN A 52 6.42 10.66 7.74
N GLN A 53 6.24 11.93 8.11
CA GLN A 53 7.12 13.04 7.71
C GLN A 53 7.42 13.09 6.19
N PRO A 54 6.39 13.05 5.32
CA PRO A 54 6.59 13.10 3.86
C PRO A 54 7.35 14.35 3.38
N GLU A 55 7.31 15.44 4.15
CA GLU A 55 8.02 16.68 3.91
C GLU A 55 9.56 16.55 3.96
N LEU A 56 10.10 15.50 4.59
CA LEU A 56 11.54 15.24 4.64
C LEU A 56 12.06 14.50 3.39
N ILE A 57 11.17 14.07 2.50
CA ILE A 57 11.51 13.31 1.29
C ILE A 57 12.10 14.25 0.25
N ARG A 58 13.40 14.12 0.00
CA ARG A 58 14.15 14.97 -0.95
C ARG A 58 13.81 14.68 -2.40
N ASN A 59 13.60 13.41 -2.73
CA ASN A 59 13.27 12.96 -4.08
C ASN A 59 12.05 12.01 -4.08
N PRO A 60 10.82 12.56 -4.09
CA PRO A 60 9.61 11.74 -4.07
C PRO A 60 9.47 10.81 -5.27
N ARG A 61 10.02 11.19 -6.43
CA ARG A 61 9.96 10.38 -7.65
C ARG A 61 10.82 9.14 -7.53
N GLU A 62 12.04 9.29 -7.01
CA GLU A 62 12.97 8.19 -6.78
C GLU A 62 12.40 7.21 -5.76
N LEU A 63 11.90 7.70 -4.62
CA LEU A 63 11.25 6.83 -3.63
C LEU A 63 10.07 6.05 -4.24
N TYR A 64 9.23 6.70 -5.06
CA TYR A 64 8.13 6.02 -5.75
C TYR A 64 8.62 4.89 -6.67
N VAL A 65 9.72 5.12 -7.40
CA VAL A 65 10.32 4.11 -8.29
C VAL A 65 10.91 2.96 -7.47
N ASP A 66 11.71 3.26 -6.45
CA ASP A 66 12.38 2.26 -5.62
C ASP A 66 11.38 1.36 -4.90
N VAL A 67 10.32 1.95 -4.33
CA VAL A 67 9.23 1.19 -3.70
C VAL A 67 8.45 0.42 -4.75
N GLY A 68 8.18 1.00 -5.93
CA GLY A 68 7.49 0.30 -7.02
C GLY A 68 8.24 -0.94 -7.52
N GLU A 69 9.57 -0.84 -7.64
CA GLU A 69 10.44 -1.98 -7.97
C GLU A 69 10.42 -3.03 -6.87
N LEU A 70 10.57 -2.63 -5.61
CA LEU A 70 10.43 -3.54 -4.47
C LEU A 70 9.08 -4.27 -4.47
N MET A 71 7.98 -3.59 -4.77
CA MET A 71 6.65 -4.25 -4.79
C MET A 71 6.58 -5.33 -5.87
N THR A 72 7.37 -5.24 -6.94
CA THR A 72 7.48 -6.30 -7.95
C THR A 72 8.11 -7.56 -7.39
N ASP A 73 9.02 -7.44 -6.42
CA ASP A 73 9.66 -8.56 -5.72
C ASP A 73 8.78 -9.13 -4.58
N VAL A 74 7.99 -8.27 -3.91
CA VAL A 74 7.10 -8.67 -2.79
C VAL A 74 5.83 -9.36 -3.27
N VAL A 75 5.26 -8.94 -4.41
CA VAL A 75 4.01 -9.50 -4.95
C VAL A 75 4.04 -11.04 -5.09
N PRO A 76 5.11 -11.66 -5.63
CA PRO A 76 5.25 -13.12 -5.64
C PRO A 76 5.20 -13.77 -4.26
N LEU A 77 5.91 -13.20 -3.26
CA LEU A 77 5.93 -13.73 -1.89
C LEU A 77 4.52 -13.77 -1.29
N VAL A 78 3.75 -12.70 -1.47
CA VAL A 78 2.35 -12.63 -1.01
C VAL A 78 1.48 -13.64 -1.76
N SER A 79 1.69 -13.81 -3.07
CA SER A 79 0.94 -14.76 -3.89
C SER A 79 1.17 -16.20 -3.44
N GLU A 80 2.40 -16.52 -3.02
CA GLU A 80 2.81 -17.84 -2.51
C GLU A 80 2.42 -18.07 -1.04
N GLY A 81 1.83 -17.07 -0.38
CA GLY A 81 1.43 -17.16 1.02
C GLY A 81 2.60 -17.13 2.00
N VAL A 82 3.75 -16.60 1.59
CA VAL A 82 4.93 -16.43 2.44
C VAL A 82 4.59 -15.42 3.54
N ARG A 83 4.80 -15.82 4.80
CA ARG A 83 4.55 -14.93 5.95
C ARG A 83 5.53 -13.74 5.94
N PRO A 84 5.11 -12.54 6.38
CA PRO A 84 6.00 -11.40 6.53
C PRO A 84 7.21 -11.72 7.40
N HIS A 85 8.39 -11.37 6.94
CA HIS A 85 9.65 -11.62 7.64
C HIS A 85 10.65 -10.49 7.37
N GLY A 86 11.65 -10.36 8.24
CA GLY A 86 12.81 -9.50 7.96
C GLY A 86 13.65 -10.02 6.79
N GLY A 87 14.70 -9.30 6.40
CA GLY A 87 15.58 -9.68 5.29
C GLY A 87 15.48 -8.72 4.11
N LYS A 88 15.91 -9.18 2.93
CA LYS A 88 16.26 -8.30 1.80
C LYS A 88 15.14 -7.35 1.36
N GLU A 89 13.88 -7.79 1.33
CA GLU A 89 12.74 -6.97 0.92
C GLU A 89 12.48 -5.85 1.93
N LEU A 90 12.49 -6.19 3.23
CA LEU A 90 12.33 -5.22 4.30
C LEU A 90 13.51 -4.25 4.33
N ASP A 91 14.74 -4.75 4.20
CA ASP A 91 15.94 -3.91 4.22
C ASP A 91 15.96 -2.94 3.03
N ARG A 92 15.53 -3.39 1.83
CA ARG A 92 15.39 -2.52 0.65
C ARG A 92 14.32 -1.45 0.88
N PHE A 93 13.19 -1.80 1.49
CA PHE A 93 12.15 -0.84 1.86
C PHE A 93 12.67 0.25 2.80
N VAL A 94 13.32 -0.16 3.89
CA VAL A 94 13.84 0.76 4.91
C VAL A 94 14.95 1.63 4.33
N ASN A 95 15.86 1.06 3.53
CA ASN A 95 16.92 1.81 2.88
C ASN A 95 16.41 2.84 1.88
N ALA A 96 15.38 2.51 1.07
CA ALA A 96 14.75 3.48 0.17
C ALA A 96 14.16 4.67 0.96
N HIS A 97 13.46 4.38 2.04
CA HIS A 97 12.89 5.40 2.92
C HIS A 97 13.95 6.25 3.64
N ALA A 98 15.03 5.62 4.12
CA ALA A 98 16.12 6.28 4.81
C ALA A 98 16.91 7.18 3.85
N GLY A 99 17.28 6.66 2.69
CA GLY A 99 17.98 7.40 1.63
C GLY A 99 17.18 8.62 1.17
N ALA A 100 15.87 8.45 0.93
CA ALA A 100 14.98 9.54 0.54
C ALA A 100 14.90 10.67 1.59
N ARG A 101 15.13 10.37 2.87
CA ARG A 101 15.16 11.33 3.99
C ARG A 101 16.57 11.76 4.39
N GLY A 102 17.60 11.26 3.72
CA GLY A 102 19.01 11.50 4.09
C GLY A 102 19.40 10.92 5.45
N GLN A 103 18.71 9.87 5.89
CA GLN A 103 19.00 9.11 7.10
C GLN A 103 19.65 7.77 6.76
N ARG A 104 19.95 6.96 7.79
CA ARG A 104 20.42 5.57 7.64
C ARG A 104 19.41 4.63 8.27
N ASP A 105 19.40 3.38 7.84
CA ASP A 105 18.67 2.32 8.54
C ASP A 105 19.20 2.19 9.98
N SER A 106 18.28 2.22 10.93
CA SER A 106 18.51 2.05 12.35
C SER A 106 17.23 1.55 13.02
N PRO A 107 17.30 0.94 14.22
CA PRO A 107 16.11 0.53 14.96
C PRO A 107 15.12 1.69 15.19
N SER A 108 15.62 2.87 15.55
CA SER A 108 14.78 4.06 15.76
C SER A 108 14.14 4.57 14.47
N PHE A 109 14.83 4.46 13.33
CA PHE A 109 14.25 4.82 12.04
C PHE A 109 13.16 3.84 11.61
N ARG A 110 13.37 2.53 11.87
CA ARG A 110 12.35 1.49 11.61
C ARG A 110 11.08 1.72 12.45
N GLU A 111 11.23 2.07 13.73
CA GLU A 111 10.11 2.47 14.59
C GLU A 111 9.40 3.72 14.06
N GLN A 112 10.17 4.73 13.61
CA GLN A 112 9.58 5.94 13.01
C GLN A 112 8.70 5.61 11.80
N LEU A 113 9.10 4.69 10.94
CA LEU A 113 8.29 4.28 9.77
C LEU A 113 6.95 3.60 10.15
N LEU A 114 6.80 3.13 11.39
CA LEU A 114 5.57 2.56 11.92
C LEU A 114 4.66 3.63 12.56
N LEU A 115 5.20 4.79 12.94
CA LEU A 115 4.41 5.89 13.47
C LEU A 115 3.40 6.40 12.43
N ASP A 116 2.14 6.55 12.86
CA ASP A 116 1.01 6.94 12.03
C ASP A 116 0.83 6.09 10.75
N ALA A 117 1.38 4.86 10.72
CA ALA A 117 1.20 3.96 9.60
C ALA A 117 -0.28 3.55 9.48
N THR A 118 -0.81 3.64 8.27
CA THR A 118 -2.23 3.41 7.98
C THR A 118 -2.51 2.00 7.47
N ASP A 119 -1.49 1.15 7.34
CA ASP A 119 -1.63 -0.18 6.74
C ASP A 119 -2.65 -1.07 7.46
N ALA A 120 -2.84 -0.88 8.78
CA ALA A 120 -3.85 -1.60 9.56
C ALA A 120 -5.29 -1.02 9.47
N ASP A 121 -5.51 0.07 8.73
CA ASP A 121 -6.84 0.67 8.55
C ASP A 121 -7.78 -0.33 7.84
N ARG A 122 -8.87 -0.69 8.52
CA ARG A 122 -9.87 -1.64 8.01
C ARG A 122 -10.48 -1.19 6.68
N ARG A 123 -10.60 0.12 6.43
CA ARG A 123 -11.10 0.67 5.15
C ARG A 123 -10.14 0.38 4.01
N ILE A 124 -8.83 0.45 4.28
CA ILE A 124 -7.78 0.14 3.31
C ILE A 124 -7.82 -1.36 2.96
N HIS A 125 -7.87 -2.23 3.96
CA HIS A 125 -8.06 -3.67 3.74
C HIS A 125 -9.34 -3.97 2.95
N ARG A 126 -10.45 -3.31 3.28
CA ARG A 126 -11.73 -3.48 2.58
C ARG A 126 -11.64 -3.03 1.12
N TYR A 127 -11.07 -1.86 0.85
CA TYR A 127 -10.85 -1.34 -0.49
C TYR A 127 -10.04 -2.31 -1.36
N TRP A 128 -8.93 -2.83 -0.83
CA TRP A 128 -8.09 -3.78 -1.56
C TRP A 128 -8.77 -5.14 -1.77
N THR A 129 -9.57 -5.60 -0.81
CA THR A 129 -10.40 -6.81 -0.95
C THR A 129 -11.42 -6.65 -2.08
N LEU A 130 -12.14 -5.52 -2.12
CA LEU A 130 -13.09 -5.20 -3.19
C LEU A 130 -12.39 -5.04 -4.54
N THR A 131 -11.22 -4.41 -4.55
CA THR A 131 -10.39 -4.28 -5.76
C THR A 131 -10.00 -5.67 -6.30
N GLY A 132 -9.56 -6.59 -5.46
CA GLY A 132 -9.26 -7.98 -5.86
C GLY A 132 -10.50 -8.73 -6.38
N LYS A 133 -11.68 -8.49 -5.81
CA LYS A 133 -12.94 -9.07 -6.30
C LYS A 133 -13.22 -8.69 -7.77
N PHE A 134 -13.01 -7.43 -8.15
CA PHE A 134 -13.35 -6.94 -9.51
C PHE A 134 -12.22 -7.02 -10.53
N PHE A 135 -10.96 -6.92 -10.11
CA PHE A 135 -9.80 -6.98 -11.03
C PHE A 135 -9.12 -8.37 -11.09
N GLY A 136 -9.68 -9.36 -10.38
CA GLY A 136 -9.19 -10.74 -10.32
C GLY A 136 -8.09 -10.98 -9.28
N ALA A 137 -7.58 -12.21 -9.23
CA ALA A 137 -6.66 -12.74 -8.21
C ALA A 137 -5.24 -12.14 -8.20
N ARG A 138 -5.02 -10.96 -8.80
CA ARG A 138 -3.74 -10.27 -8.72
C ARG A 138 -3.58 -9.70 -7.32
N ILE A 139 -2.46 -10.01 -6.67
CA ILE A 139 -2.08 -9.35 -5.43
C ILE A 139 -2.11 -7.84 -5.65
N THR A 140 -2.91 -7.18 -4.84
CA THR A 140 -3.02 -5.73 -4.87
C THR A 140 -1.78 -5.11 -4.26
N VAL A 141 -1.40 -3.93 -4.74
CA VAL A 141 -0.27 -3.17 -4.16
C VAL A 141 -0.47 -2.93 -2.66
N GLY A 142 -1.72 -2.82 -2.20
CA GLY A 142 -2.06 -2.73 -0.78
C GLY A 142 -1.72 -3.97 0.04
N GLN A 143 -1.92 -5.17 -0.52
CA GLN A 143 -1.52 -6.42 0.15
C GLN A 143 0.01 -6.53 0.24
N ALA A 144 0.73 -6.08 -0.79
CA ALA A 144 2.19 -6.02 -0.75
C ALA A 144 2.71 -4.98 0.28
N HIS A 145 2.09 -3.79 0.34
CA HIS A 145 2.40 -2.80 1.38
C HIS A 145 2.13 -3.34 2.79
N ASN A 146 1.00 -4.02 3.01
CA ASN A 146 0.67 -4.64 4.29
C ASN A 146 1.68 -5.75 4.65
N TRP A 147 2.17 -6.53 3.67
CA TRP A 147 3.22 -7.52 3.92
C TRP A 147 4.50 -6.86 4.45
N VAL A 148 4.98 -5.79 3.80
CA VAL A 148 6.18 -5.07 4.25
C VAL A 148 5.98 -4.38 5.59
N TYR A 149 4.78 -3.82 5.83
CA TYR A 149 4.42 -3.24 7.12
C TYR A 149 4.49 -4.28 8.26
N ASN A 150 3.91 -5.46 8.06
CA ASN A 150 3.96 -6.52 9.06
C ASN A 150 5.41 -7.02 9.25
N ALA A 151 6.20 -7.16 8.18
CA ALA A 151 7.61 -7.51 8.30
C ALA A 151 8.39 -6.50 9.16
N LEU A 152 8.13 -5.20 8.95
CA LEU A 152 8.71 -4.12 9.75
C LEU A 152 8.26 -4.19 11.22
N ALA A 153 6.96 -4.36 11.48
CA ALA A 153 6.39 -4.45 12.82
C ALA A 153 6.95 -5.63 13.62
N HIS A 154 7.09 -6.82 13.00
CA HIS A 154 7.75 -7.97 13.61
C HIS A 154 9.22 -7.68 13.92
N SER A 155 9.94 -7.00 13.01
CA SER A 155 11.37 -6.70 13.20
C SER A 155 11.64 -5.68 14.31
N SER A 156 10.70 -4.78 14.58
CA SER A 156 10.77 -3.78 15.64
C SER A 156 10.25 -4.28 17.00
N GLY A 157 9.83 -5.55 17.10
CA GLY A 157 9.38 -6.15 18.36
C GLY A 157 7.95 -5.77 18.80
N LEU A 158 7.17 -5.09 17.95
CA LEU A 158 5.79 -4.65 18.26
C LEU A 158 4.77 -5.80 18.33
N GLN A 159 5.12 -7.01 17.90
CA GLN A 159 4.26 -8.20 17.94
C GLN A 159 4.75 -9.32 18.89
N GLN A 160 5.75 -9.08 19.74
CA GLN A 160 6.19 -10.07 20.75
C GLN A 160 5.36 -10.03 22.05
N ALA A 161 4.17 -9.40 22.02
CA ALA A 161 3.26 -9.31 23.15
C ALA A 161 1.86 -9.79 22.75
N GLU A 162 1.72 -11.09 22.50
CA GLU A 162 0.44 -11.80 22.63
C GLU A 162 0.68 -13.23 23.13
#